data_AF-A0A9E1DWL4-F1
#
_entry.id   AF-A0A9E1DWL4-F1
#
_cell.length_a   1.000
_cell.length_b   1.000
_cell.length_c   1.000
_cell.angle_alpha   90.00
_cell.angle_beta   90.00
_cell.angle_gamma   90.00
#
_symmetry.space_group_name_H-M   'P 1'
#
loop_
_entity.id
_entity.type
_entity.pdbx_description
1 polymer ?
#
loop_
_entity_poly.entity_id
_entity_poly.type
_entity_poly.pdbx_seq_one_letter_code
_entity_poly.pdbx_strand_id
1 'polypeptide(L)'
;MSRPALVRIRFCGGCNPEIDRGETAQQVIPLLKGRMNTTFDPNLSADLTLHVCGCAHACLDEESPSADPEPVISIQGLRVNREPVEKQDLAKTAAKALQESCI
;
A
#
# COMPACT_ATOMS: atom_id res chain seq x y z
N MET A 1 -18.91 18.50 -0.74
CA MET A 1 -18.13 17.68 -1.69
C MET A 1 -16.93 17.15 -0.93
N SER A 2 -16.88 15.86 -0.64
CA SER A 2 -15.77 15.24 0.09
C SER A 2 -14.52 15.25 -0.80
N ARG A 3 -13.38 15.66 -0.23
CA ARG A 3 -12.09 15.56 -0.93
C ARG A 3 -11.78 14.09 -1.25
N PRO A 4 -11.05 13.77 -2.34
CA PRO A 4 -10.53 12.42 -2.55
C PRO A 4 -9.69 11.99 -1.34
N ALA A 5 -9.83 10.73 -0.93
CA ALA A 5 -9.02 10.18 0.16
C ALA A 5 -7.53 10.22 -0.21
N LEU A 6 -6.67 10.52 0.76
CA LEU A 6 -5.23 10.55 0.62
C LEU A 6 -4.63 9.26 1.18
N VAL A 7 -3.92 8.52 0.35
CA VAL A 7 -3.20 7.29 0.71
C VAL A 7 -1.73 7.61 0.96
N ARG A 8 -1.23 7.32 2.15
CA ARG A 8 0.21 7.36 2.42
C ARG A 8 0.86 6.06 1.95
N ILE A 9 1.94 6.15 1.19
CA ILE A 9 2.68 4.98 0.73
C ILE A 9 4.00 4.88 1.52
N ARG A 10 4.23 3.72 2.14
CA ARG A 10 5.48 3.39 2.85
C ARG A 10 6.12 2.14 2.24
N PHE A 11 7.43 2.00 2.42
CA PHE A 11 8.22 0.95 1.81
C PHE A 11 9.10 0.21 2.83
N CYS A 12 9.15 -1.12 2.74
CA CYS A 12 10.21 -1.92 3.38
C CYS A 12 10.57 -3.13 2.51
N GLY A 13 11.21 -4.16 3.10
CA GLY A 13 11.49 -5.43 2.43
C GLY A 13 12.56 -5.34 1.33
N GLY A 14 13.46 -4.36 1.38
CA GLY A 14 14.60 -4.28 0.46
C GLY A 14 15.76 -5.24 0.78
N CYS A 15 15.69 -5.94 1.91
CA CYS A 15 16.73 -6.87 2.37
C CYS A 15 16.74 -8.21 1.61
N ASN A 16 15.56 -8.72 1.22
CA ASN A 16 15.41 -9.96 0.43
C ASN A 16 14.12 -9.89 -0.42
N PRO A 17 14.08 -9.03 -1.45
CA PRO A 17 12.83 -8.73 -2.15
C PRO A 17 12.38 -9.87 -3.07
N GLU A 18 11.13 -10.28 -2.93
CA GLU A 18 10.37 -11.08 -3.90
C GLU A 18 9.81 -10.22 -5.05
N ILE A 19 9.58 -8.93 -4.77
CA ILE A 19 9.05 -7.95 -5.72
C ILE A 19 9.91 -6.68 -5.76
N ASP A 20 9.91 -6.00 -6.91
CA ASP A 20 10.38 -4.62 -6.97
C ASP A 20 9.29 -3.69 -6.41
N ARG A 21 9.54 -3.15 -5.21
CA ARG A 21 8.60 -2.27 -4.51
C ARG A 21 8.35 -0.94 -5.23
N GLY A 22 9.34 -0.42 -5.95
CA GLY A 22 9.21 0.83 -6.71
C GLY A 22 8.32 0.62 -7.93
N GLU A 23 8.59 -0.45 -8.69
CA GLU A 23 7.78 -0.86 -9.84
C GLU A 23 6.34 -1.16 -9.39
N THR A 24 6.17 -1.91 -8.30
CA THR A 24 4.85 -2.25 -7.77
C THR A 24 4.05 -0.99 -7.38
N ALA A 25 4.67 -0.03 -6.70
CA ALA A 25 4.01 1.24 -6.38
C ALA A 25 3.65 2.04 -7.65
N GLN A 26 4.53 2.05 -8.66
CA GLN A 26 4.26 2.70 -9.94
C GLN A 26 3.10 2.04 -10.71
N GLN A 27 2.83 0.75 -10.49
CA GLN A 27 1.66 0.07 -11.05
C GLN A 27 0.38 0.36 -10.25
N VAL A 28 0.46 0.52 -8.92
CA VAL A 28 -0.70 0.83 -8.05
C VAL A 28 -1.20 2.26 -8.26
N ILE A 29 -0.31 3.25 -8.26
CA ILE A 29 -0.67 4.68 -8.28
C ILE A 29 -1.61 5.05 -9.45
N PRO A 30 -1.36 4.62 -10.71
CA PRO A 30 -2.27 4.88 -11.82
C PRO A 30 -3.68 4.32 -11.63
N LEU A 31 -3.82 3.19 -10.94
CA LEU A 31 -5.12 2.55 -10.68
C LEU A 31 -5.97 3.31 -9.64
N LEU A 32 -5.33 4.16 -8.84
CA LEU A 32 -5.97 5.01 -7.83
C LEU A 32 -6.37 6.39 -8.38
N LYS A 33 -5.75 6.84 -9.49
CA LYS A 33 -5.99 8.17 -10.06
C LYS A 33 -7.47 8.40 -10.34
N GLY A 34 -7.96 9.58 -9.97
CA GLY A 34 -9.36 9.99 -10.14
C GLY A 34 -10.31 9.49 -9.04
N ARG A 35 -9.84 8.61 -8.14
CA ARG A 35 -10.59 8.16 -6.95
C ARG A 35 -9.90 8.57 -5.66
N MET A 36 -8.58 8.47 -5.62
CA MET A 36 -7.73 8.76 -4.46
C MET A 36 -6.48 9.53 -4.88
N ASN A 37 -5.91 10.26 -3.92
CA ASN A 37 -4.60 10.87 -4.03
C ASN A 37 -3.57 10.01 -3.28
N THR A 38 -2.29 10.11 -3.64
CA THR A 38 -1.20 9.38 -2.98
C THR A 38 -0.12 10.33 -2.51
N THR A 39 0.49 10.06 -1.36
CA THR A 39 1.64 10.81 -0.85
C THR A 39 2.71 9.86 -0.30
N PHE A 40 3.97 10.30 -0.36
CA PHE A 40 5.10 9.68 0.33
C PHE A 40 5.58 10.51 1.52
N ASP A 41 5.00 11.69 1.75
CA ASP A 41 5.37 12.57 2.86
C ASP A 41 4.80 12.02 4.17
N PRO A 42 5.66 11.63 5.14
CA PRO A 42 5.21 11.13 6.43
C PRO A 42 4.52 12.20 7.30
N ASN A 43 4.73 13.49 7.01
CA ASN A 43 4.17 14.59 7.79
C ASN A 43 2.77 15.01 7.33
N LEU A 44 2.36 14.60 6.12
CA LEU A 44 1.01 14.88 5.61
C LEU A 44 0.00 13.93 6.25
N SER A 45 -1.03 14.49 6.90
CA SER A 45 -2.16 13.71 7.41
C SER A 45 -2.88 13.01 6.26
N ALA A 46 -2.88 11.68 6.27
CA ALA A 46 -3.50 10.82 5.27
C ALA A 46 -4.68 10.06 5.89
N ASP A 47 -5.58 9.58 5.04
CA ASP A 47 -6.80 8.90 5.47
C ASP A 47 -6.60 7.38 5.61
N LEU A 48 -5.60 6.82 4.93
CA LEU A 48 -5.24 5.41 4.95
C LEU A 48 -3.79 5.21 4.51
N THR A 49 -3.26 4.01 4.73
CA THR A 49 -1.89 3.66 4.41
C THR A 49 -1.80 2.45 3.47
N LEU A 50 -0.88 2.54 2.51
CA LEU A 50 -0.38 1.42 1.71
C LEU A 50 1.06 1.10 2.13
N HIS A 51 1.29 -0.08 2.70
CA HIS A 51 2.62 -0.64 2.82
C HIS A 51 2.98 -1.40 1.55
N VAL A 52 4.13 -1.09 0.96
CA VAL A 52 4.72 -1.83 -0.16
C VAL A 52 5.98 -2.52 0.33
N CYS A 53 5.80 -3.73 0.85
CA CYS A 53 6.90 -4.53 1.40
C CYS A 53 7.43 -5.47 0.34
N GLY A 54 8.72 -5.35 0.04
CA GLY A 54 9.38 -6.18 -0.98
C GLY A 54 9.39 -7.68 -0.68
N CYS A 55 9.20 -8.10 0.58
CA CYS A 55 9.23 -9.49 1.01
C CYS A 55 8.07 -9.81 1.96
N ALA A 56 7.77 -11.10 2.13
CA ALA A 56 6.67 -11.59 2.96
C ALA A 56 6.79 -11.25 4.46
N HIS A 57 7.98 -10.89 4.96
CA HIS A 57 8.18 -10.53 6.36
C HIS A 57 7.48 -9.22 6.73
N ALA A 58 7.43 -8.26 5.81
CA ALA A 58 6.72 -6.99 5.96
C ALA A 58 6.96 -6.28 7.30
N CYS A 59 8.22 -5.92 7.57
CA CYS A 59 8.63 -5.30 8.84
C CYS A 59 7.78 -4.08 9.26
N LEU A 60 7.21 -3.35 8.30
CA LEU A 60 6.29 -2.22 8.58
C LEU A 60 5.00 -2.66 9.27
N ASP A 61 4.52 -3.87 9.03
CA ASP A 61 3.30 -4.41 9.64
C ASP A 61 3.53 -4.73 11.13
N GLU A 62 4.79 -4.84 11.57
CA GLU A 62 5.19 -5.06 12.96
C GLU A 62 5.59 -3.77 13.68
N GLU A 63 5.82 -2.68 12.94
CA GLU A 63 6.03 -1.36 13.54
C GLU A 63 4.74 -0.91 14.25
N SER A 64 4.89 -0.21 15.38
CA SER A 64 3.74 0.21 16.19
C SER A 64 2.70 0.97 15.35
N PRO A 65 1.41 0.57 15.40
CA PRO A 65 0.34 1.10 14.53
C PRO A 65 0.07 2.59 14.73
N SER A 66 0.59 3.22 15.79
CA SER A 66 0.38 4.64 16.09
C SER A 66 0.97 5.61 15.05
N ALA A 67 1.81 5.14 14.12
CA ALA A 67 2.42 5.97 13.08
C ALA A 67 1.57 6.09 11.80
N ASP A 68 0.69 5.12 11.53
CA ASP A 68 -0.01 5.01 10.26
C ASP A 68 -1.53 5.23 10.42
N PRO A 69 -2.14 6.04 9.54
CA PRO A 69 -3.60 6.13 9.48
C PRO A 69 -4.20 4.79 9.06
N GLU A 70 -5.18 4.33 9.84
CA GLU A 70 -6.00 3.17 9.52
C GLU A 70 -7.12 3.53 8.54
N PRO A 71 -7.50 2.62 7.61
CA PRO A 71 -6.99 1.26 7.49
C PRO A 71 -5.62 1.15 6.78
N VAL A 72 -4.83 0.15 7.19
CA VAL A 72 -3.59 -0.23 6.49
C VAL A 72 -3.85 -1.38 5.50
N ILE A 73 -3.54 -1.14 4.23
CA ILE A 73 -3.41 -2.18 3.20
C ILE A 73 -1.93 -2.48 3.03
N SER A 74 -1.54 -3.75 3.08
CA SER A 74 -0.13 -4.13 3.01
C SER A 74 0.13 -5.18 1.95
N ILE A 75 1.06 -4.87 1.05
CA ILE A 75 1.66 -5.80 0.10
C ILE A 75 2.85 -6.44 0.81
N GLN A 76 2.87 -7.77 0.94
CA GLN A 76 3.95 -8.53 1.59
C GLN A 76 4.59 -9.53 0.61
N GLY A 77 5.49 -9.06 -0.26
CA GLY A 77 6.01 -9.88 -1.36
C GLY A 77 4.89 -10.23 -2.33
N LEU A 78 4.66 -11.52 -2.59
CA LEU A 78 3.54 -12.01 -3.43
C LEU A 78 2.20 -12.15 -2.67
N ARG A 79 1.91 -11.22 -1.74
CA ARG A 79 0.68 -11.22 -0.92
C ARG A 79 0.10 -9.83 -0.80
N VAL A 80 -1.22 -9.75 -0.63
CA VAL A 80 -1.94 -8.54 -0.21
C VAL A 80 -2.75 -8.88 1.03
N ASN A 81 -2.53 -8.18 2.14
CA ASN A 81 -3.16 -8.46 3.44
C ASN A 81 -3.05 -9.93 3.85
N ARG A 82 -1.85 -10.51 3.67
CA ARG A 82 -1.51 -11.93 3.93
C ARG A 82 -2.13 -12.95 2.98
N GLU A 83 -3.03 -12.54 2.08
CA GLU A 83 -3.58 -13.41 1.06
C GLU A 83 -2.61 -13.52 -0.14
N PRO A 84 -2.27 -14.73 -0.61
CA PRO A 84 -1.44 -14.93 -1.79
C PRO A 84 -2.05 -14.32 -3.06
N VAL A 85 -1.21 -13.67 -3.87
CA VAL A 85 -1.62 -13.06 -5.14
C VAL A 85 -0.55 -13.32 -6.20
N GLU A 86 -0.98 -13.61 -7.43
CA GLU A 86 -0.08 -13.69 -8.57
C GLU A 86 0.63 -12.35 -8.80
N LYS A 87 1.91 -12.38 -9.19
CA LYS A 87 2.73 -11.16 -9.33
C LYS A 87 2.07 -10.09 -10.21
N GLN A 88 1.45 -10.52 -11.31
CA GLN A 88 0.76 -9.65 -12.27
C GLN A 88 -0.51 -8.98 -11.70
N ASP A 89 -1.10 -9.55 -10.65
CA ASP A 89 -2.35 -9.09 -10.04
C ASP A 89 -2.13 -8.32 -8.73
N LEU A 90 -0.90 -8.21 -8.24
CA LEU A 90 -0.57 -7.51 -6.99
C LEU A 90 -1.09 -6.08 -6.96
N ALA A 91 -0.73 -5.29 -7.98
CA ALA A 91 -1.08 -3.89 -8.03
C ALA A 91 -2.60 -3.68 -8.09
N LYS A 92 -3.29 -4.52 -8.88
CA LYS A 92 -4.74 -4.49 -9.05
C LYS A 92 -5.46 -4.87 -7.75
N THR A 93 -4.98 -5.92 -7.09
CA THR A 93 -5.56 -6.41 -5.83
C THR A 93 -5.38 -5.38 -4.72
N ALA A 94 -4.19 -4.80 -4.58
CA ALA A 94 -3.94 -3.74 -3.60
C ALA A 94 -4.79 -2.49 -3.86
N ALA A 95 -4.88 -2.03 -5.11
CA ALA A 95 -5.70 -0.88 -5.49
C ALA A 95 -7.20 -1.12 -5.21
N LYS A 96 -7.69 -2.33 -5.46
CA LYS A 96 -9.06 -2.73 -5.14
C LYS A 96 -9.31 -2.68 -3.62
N ALA A 97 -8.41 -3.27 -2.83
CA ALA A 97 -8.54 -3.28 -1.38
C ALA A 97 -8.58 -1.86 -0.79
N LEU A 98 -7.70 -0.96 -1.25
CA LEU A 98 -7.72 0.46 -0.86
C LEU A 98 -9.07 1.12 -1.16
N GLN A 99 -9.65 0.85 -2.33
CA GLN A 99 -10.93 1.43 -2.76
C GLN A 99 -12.12 0.92 -1.97
N GLU A 100 -12.11 -0.35 -1.57
CA GLU A 100 -13.15 -0.95 -0.74
C GLU A 100 -13.09 -0.46 0.72
N SER A 101 -11.94 0.02 1.17
CA SER A 101 -11.75 0.60 2.51
C SER A 101 -12.30 2.02 2.69
N CYS A 102 -12.76 2.68 1.63
CA CYS A 102 -13.31 4.05 1.68
C CYS A 102 -14.85 4.10 1.65
N ILE A 103 -15.54 2.98 1.88
CA ILE A 103 -17.00 2.83 1.83
C ILE A 103 -17.61 3.06 3.21
#